data_AF-A0A9P8PBP4-F1
#
_entry.id   AF-A0A9P8PBP4-F1
#
_cell.length_a   1.000
_cell.length_b   1.000
_cell.length_c   1.000
_cell.angle_alpha   90.00
_cell.angle_beta   90.00
_cell.angle_gamma   90.00
#
_symmetry.space_group_name_H-M   'P 1'
#
loop_
_entity.id
_entity.type
_entity.pdbx_description
1 polymer ?
#
loop_
_entity_poly.entity_id
_entity_poly.type
_entity_poly.pdbx_seq_one_letter_code
_entity_poly.pdbx_strand_id
1 'polypeptide(L)'
;MSLEEKRTILEELERIEQAVSQRFERDPEIYRPSSSDIPLLSSKTKRPYPQTLLQRHEIKQFLQRYQAQREKLLNFNEDHDRNKHMDDFDKLYRVTVEKHNRINQLGLNANEIEEADAHKFELFTSSDELSDTKRRRILSRYSKGLKITNIYSPNEGLGKFLDLKDLYRTWSSLPKHKPTNTDMPPTYKDYLGKIQDFYDENYDKGSSEYQLYIQQLADYLRSYYIKLHPLKSTDLEIESIRKEFSCKVELEDSSVYCLICQKKFTKESVYSSHLNGKKHTKNATKSQVISVAESEYLATRLLKLLNKQLNATILEVDRFEGLSSRERQIELRETQNLSDYEYDTIDEQETSKPSEGNEYAQGKFDDVSNFPIGPDGKPMPLWLWKLKGLDMEYSCEICGNALIKGREVFQNHFKEERHLQGLRMLGVVEDFNAFKDLDRIDDVLKLLEFLMKKKRNDIQYRDDGVEIEDSEGNVMSKKVYDQLKKQGLL
;
A
#
# COMPACT_ATOMS: atom_id res chain seq x y z
N MET A 1 -31.58 -24.08 20.61
CA MET A 1 -30.19 -23.64 20.79
C MET A 1 -29.88 -23.45 22.26
N SER A 2 -28.65 -23.73 22.68
CA SER A 2 -28.14 -23.50 24.03
C SER A 2 -27.93 -22.01 24.31
N LEU A 3 -27.95 -21.60 25.58
CA LEU A 3 -27.61 -20.22 26.00
C LEU A 3 -26.20 -19.81 25.52
N GLU A 4 -25.30 -20.77 25.38
CA GLU A 4 -23.94 -20.56 24.88
C GLU A 4 -23.91 -20.15 23.40
N GLU A 5 -24.81 -20.70 22.58
CA GLU A 5 -24.93 -20.29 21.17
C GLU A 5 -25.45 -18.84 21.07
N LYS A 6 -26.40 -18.45 21.93
CA LYS A 6 -26.85 -17.04 22.01
C LYS A 6 -25.71 -16.11 22.45
N ARG A 7 -24.95 -16.51 23.47
CA ARG A 7 -23.75 -15.78 23.94
C ARG A 7 -22.74 -15.61 22.82
N THR A 8 -22.44 -16.69 22.11
CA THR A 8 -21.47 -16.70 21.00
C THR A 8 -21.91 -15.80 19.84
N ILE A 9 -23.19 -15.79 19.49
CA ILE A 9 -23.72 -14.90 18.44
C ILE A 9 -23.58 -13.43 18.87
N LEU A 10 -23.98 -13.09 20.10
CA LEU A 10 -23.84 -11.73 20.61
C LEU A 10 -22.39 -11.28 20.68
N GLU A 11 -21.49 -12.16 21.12
CA GLU A 11 -20.06 -11.89 21.11
C GLU A 11 -19.54 -11.63 19.70
N GLU A 12 -19.92 -12.44 18.70
CA GLU A 12 -19.52 -12.22 17.31
C GLU A 12 -20.04 -10.88 16.76
N LEU A 13 -21.28 -10.48 17.10
CA LEU A 13 -21.84 -9.18 16.70
C LEU A 13 -21.01 -8.03 17.28
N GLU A 14 -20.68 -8.08 18.57
CA GLU A 14 -19.83 -7.07 19.24
C GLU A 14 -18.44 -7.02 18.61
N ARG A 15 -17.85 -8.17 18.26
CA ARG A 15 -16.55 -8.23 17.58
C ARG A 15 -16.59 -7.59 16.20
N ILE A 16 -17.66 -7.79 15.44
CA ILE A 16 -17.85 -7.13 14.15
C ILE A 16 -17.95 -5.61 14.34
N GLU A 17 -18.69 -5.14 15.34
CA GLU A 17 -18.80 -3.70 15.65
C GLU A 17 -17.47 -3.08 16.06
N GLN A 18 -16.73 -3.76 16.94
CA GLN A 18 -15.38 -3.36 17.35
C GLN A 18 -14.44 -3.31 16.14
N ALA A 19 -14.48 -4.34 15.29
CA ALA A 19 -13.68 -4.44 14.09
C ALA A 19 -13.95 -3.26 13.15
N VAL A 20 -15.21 -2.99 12.80
CA VAL A 20 -15.61 -1.87 11.94
C VAL A 20 -15.17 -0.53 12.53
N SER A 21 -15.36 -0.34 13.85
CA SER A 21 -14.98 0.88 14.56
C SER A 21 -13.47 1.16 14.46
N GLN A 22 -12.62 0.15 14.63
CA GLN A 22 -11.17 0.29 14.46
C GLN A 22 -10.77 0.73 13.04
N ARG A 23 -11.54 0.32 12.01
CA ARG A 23 -11.26 0.74 10.62
C ARG A 23 -11.65 2.18 10.40
N PHE A 24 -12.77 2.63 10.97
CA PHE A 24 -13.16 4.04 10.92
C PHE A 24 -12.20 4.94 11.69
N GLU A 25 -11.66 4.48 12.82
CA GLU A 25 -10.60 5.18 13.56
C GLU A 25 -9.34 5.32 12.70
N ARG A 26 -8.96 4.25 11.99
CA ARG A 26 -7.77 4.22 11.15
C ARG A 26 -7.89 5.05 9.87
N ASP A 27 -9.00 4.93 9.15
CA ASP A 27 -9.28 5.70 7.93
C ASP A 27 -10.72 6.27 7.96
N PRO A 28 -10.88 7.52 8.41
CA PRO A 28 -12.13 8.27 8.38
C PRO A 28 -12.67 8.52 6.96
N GLU A 29 -11.87 8.37 5.90
CA GLU A 29 -12.40 8.49 4.53
C GLU A 29 -13.33 7.34 4.16
N ILE A 30 -13.25 6.20 4.87
CA ILE A 30 -14.16 5.06 4.66
C ILE A 30 -15.61 5.51 4.82
N TYR A 31 -15.92 6.24 5.89
CA TYR A 31 -17.24 6.79 6.19
C TYR A 31 -17.12 8.25 6.59
N ARG A 32 -17.46 9.16 5.67
CA ARG A 32 -17.63 10.58 5.99
C ARG A 32 -19.08 10.82 6.39
N PRO A 33 -19.39 11.10 7.66
CA PRO A 33 -20.73 11.51 8.06
C PRO A 33 -21.09 12.81 7.34
N SER A 34 -22.36 12.97 6.97
CA SER A 34 -22.86 14.18 6.29
C SER A 34 -22.80 15.43 7.18
N SER A 35 -22.72 15.26 8.49
CA SER A 35 -22.40 16.33 9.45
C SER A 35 -20.88 16.48 9.51
N SER A 36 -20.38 17.55 8.90
CA SER A 36 -19.09 18.14 9.25
C SER A 36 -18.99 18.28 10.77
N ASP A 37 -17.81 18.01 11.33
CA ASP A 37 -17.41 18.28 12.72
C ASP A 37 -17.63 17.13 13.73
N ILE A 38 -16.93 16.00 13.51
CA ILE A 38 -16.53 15.12 14.62
C ILE A 38 -15.00 15.21 14.77
N PRO A 39 -14.47 15.99 15.73
CA PRO A 39 -13.03 16.16 15.95
C PRO A 39 -12.28 14.84 16.25
N LEU A 40 -12.99 13.82 16.74
CA LEU A 40 -12.43 12.50 17.06
C LEU A 40 -11.99 11.70 15.82
N LEU A 41 -12.48 12.02 14.61
CA LEU A 41 -12.16 11.30 13.37
C LEU A 41 -11.11 12.04 12.52
N SER A 42 -10.14 12.70 13.15
CA SER A 42 -9.02 13.32 12.45
C SER A 42 -7.91 12.30 12.20
N SER A 43 -7.96 11.62 11.05
CA SER A 43 -6.82 10.80 10.63
C SER A 43 -5.60 11.68 10.38
N LYS A 44 -4.46 11.22 10.87
CA LYS A 44 -3.15 11.87 10.74
C LYS A 44 -2.57 11.74 9.32
N THR A 45 -3.06 10.81 8.51
CA THR A 45 -2.51 10.50 7.16
C THR A 45 -3.59 10.08 6.18
N LYS A 46 -3.70 10.78 5.04
CA LYS A 46 -4.61 10.39 3.95
C LYS A 46 -4.13 9.10 3.29
N ARG A 47 -4.98 8.07 3.26
CA ARG A 47 -4.69 6.77 2.64
C ARG A 47 -5.00 6.80 1.13
N PRO A 48 -4.35 5.92 0.34
CA PRO A 48 -4.66 5.81 -1.09
C PRO A 48 -6.09 5.30 -1.30
N TYR A 49 -6.82 5.92 -2.24
CA TYR A 49 -8.22 5.59 -2.53
C TYR A 49 -8.52 4.08 -2.74
N PRO A 50 -7.68 3.29 -3.44
CA PRO A 50 -7.91 1.85 -3.60
C PRO A 50 -7.98 1.10 -2.26
N GLN A 51 -7.16 1.47 -1.29
CA GLN A 51 -7.16 0.88 0.04
C GLN A 51 -8.46 1.20 0.80
N THR A 52 -8.87 2.47 0.79
CA THR A 52 -10.14 2.89 1.38
C THR A 52 -11.32 2.15 0.73
N LEU A 53 -11.29 1.96 -0.58
CA LEU A 53 -12.33 1.22 -1.30
C LEU A 53 -12.36 -0.26 -0.93
N LEU A 54 -11.20 -0.90 -0.78
CA LEU A 54 -11.08 -2.29 -0.33
C LEU A 54 -11.70 -2.48 1.05
N GLN A 55 -11.36 -1.60 2.00
CA GLN A 55 -11.90 -1.63 3.36
C GLN A 55 -13.42 -1.42 3.38
N ARG A 56 -13.97 -0.57 2.49
CA ARG A 56 -15.42 -0.42 2.35
C ARG A 56 -16.12 -1.71 1.91
N HIS A 57 -15.51 -2.47 1.00
CA HIS A 57 -16.06 -3.78 0.58
C HIS A 57 -15.88 -4.85 1.65
N GLU A 58 -14.80 -4.82 2.42
CA GLU A 58 -14.63 -5.67 3.61
C GLU A 58 -15.74 -5.40 4.64
N ILE A 59 -15.97 -4.13 4.98
CA ILE A 59 -17.03 -3.76 5.92
C ILE A 59 -18.41 -4.19 5.41
N LYS A 60 -18.67 -4.15 4.09
CA LYS A 60 -19.91 -4.70 3.52
C LYS A 60 -20.05 -6.20 3.84
N GLN A 61 -18.99 -6.99 3.72
CA GLN A 61 -19.03 -8.41 4.09
C GLN A 61 -19.26 -8.61 5.59
N PHE A 62 -18.68 -7.76 6.43
CA PHE A 62 -18.93 -7.76 7.87
C PHE A 62 -20.39 -7.42 8.20
N LEU A 63 -20.98 -6.43 7.53
CA LEU A 63 -22.38 -6.06 7.72
C LEU A 63 -23.33 -7.17 7.24
N GLN A 64 -23.02 -7.86 6.14
CA GLN A 64 -23.79 -9.03 5.70
C GLN A 64 -23.72 -10.16 6.72
N ARG A 65 -22.53 -10.41 7.29
CA ARG A 65 -22.34 -11.39 8.36
C ARG A 65 -23.13 -11.02 9.62
N TYR A 66 -23.08 -9.74 9.99
CA TYR A 66 -23.82 -9.17 11.12
C TYR A 66 -25.33 -9.34 10.94
N GLN A 67 -25.86 -8.99 9.76
CA GLN A 67 -27.29 -9.15 9.45
C GLN A 67 -27.72 -10.61 9.53
N ALA A 68 -26.96 -11.55 8.95
CA ALA A 68 -27.27 -12.97 9.02
C ALA A 68 -27.26 -13.51 10.46
N GLN A 69 -26.35 -13.02 11.31
CA GLN A 69 -26.32 -13.40 12.72
C GLN A 69 -27.45 -12.77 13.54
N ARG A 70 -27.82 -11.52 13.21
CA ARG A 70 -28.97 -10.84 13.82
C ARG A 70 -30.29 -11.55 13.51
N GLU A 71 -30.50 -11.95 12.26
CA GLU A 71 -31.69 -12.70 11.83
C GLU A 71 -31.79 -14.04 12.56
N LYS A 72 -30.67 -14.77 12.67
CA LYS A 72 -30.61 -15.99 13.49
C LYS A 72 -31.06 -15.69 14.92
N LEU A 73 -30.50 -14.66 15.57
CA LEU A 73 -30.83 -14.28 16.95
C LEU A 73 -32.31 -13.93 17.12
N LEU A 74 -32.90 -13.19 16.18
CA LEU A 74 -34.31 -12.79 16.21
C LEU A 74 -35.23 -14.00 16.14
N ASN A 75 -34.97 -14.93 15.21
CA ASN A 75 -35.74 -16.17 15.10
C ASN A 75 -35.74 -16.97 16.41
N PHE A 76 -34.69 -16.89 17.24
CA PHE A 76 -34.64 -17.59 18.53
C PHE A 76 -35.37 -16.89 19.69
N ASN A 77 -35.65 -15.60 19.57
CA ASN A 77 -36.32 -14.86 20.64
C ASN A 77 -37.85 -14.95 20.53
N GLU A 78 -38.38 -15.25 19.34
CA GLU A 78 -39.81 -15.48 19.12
C GLU A 78 -40.30 -16.80 19.73
N ASP A 79 -39.42 -17.81 19.85
CA ASP A 79 -39.76 -19.15 20.34
C ASP A 79 -39.78 -19.33 21.88
N HIS A 80 -39.45 -18.29 22.67
CA HIS A 80 -39.21 -18.45 24.12
C HIS A 80 -40.23 -17.70 25.02
N ASP A 81 -41.14 -18.48 25.63
CA ASP A 81 -42.00 -18.06 26.75
C ASP A 81 -41.18 -17.68 28.00
N ARG A 82 -41.28 -16.41 28.43
CA ARG A 82 -40.50 -15.85 29.56
C ARG A 82 -40.70 -16.55 30.91
N ASN A 83 -41.82 -17.26 31.11
CA ASN A 83 -42.19 -17.82 32.41
C ASN A 83 -41.59 -19.22 32.70
N LYS A 84 -41.05 -19.94 31.71
CA LYS A 84 -40.37 -21.24 31.95
C LYS A 84 -38.93 -21.09 32.48
N HIS A 85 -38.34 -19.91 32.38
CA HIS A 85 -36.90 -19.72 32.61
C HIS A 85 -36.44 -19.69 34.08
N MET A 86 -37.30 -19.37 35.04
CA MET A 86 -36.87 -19.26 36.44
C MET A 86 -36.68 -20.63 37.12
N ASP A 87 -37.58 -21.59 36.88
CA ASP A 87 -37.45 -22.95 37.43
C ASP A 87 -36.34 -23.77 36.76
N ASP A 88 -36.03 -23.45 35.49
CA ASP A 88 -34.91 -24.05 34.76
C ASP A 88 -33.57 -23.46 35.19
N PHE A 89 -33.53 -22.19 35.64
CA PHE A 89 -32.30 -21.52 36.08
C PHE A 89 -31.69 -22.19 37.31
N ASP A 90 -32.47 -22.44 38.36
CA ASP A 90 -31.97 -23.07 39.58
C ASP A 90 -31.46 -24.50 39.35
N LYS A 91 -32.10 -25.23 38.43
CA LYS A 91 -31.66 -26.57 38.02
C LYS A 91 -30.37 -26.50 37.21
N LEU A 92 -30.29 -25.58 36.25
CA LEU A 92 -29.07 -25.37 35.44
C LEU A 92 -27.91 -24.91 36.32
N TYR A 93 -28.13 -24.02 37.27
CA TYR A 93 -27.11 -23.52 38.20
C TYR A 93 -26.52 -24.64 39.06
N ARG A 94 -27.36 -25.54 39.59
CA ARG A 94 -26.88 -26.70 40.34
C ARG A 94 -26.02 -27.62 39.48
N VAL A 95 -26.47 -27.92 38.27
CA VAL A 95 -25.75 -28.79 37.32
C VAL A 95 -24.42 -28.16 36.87
N THR A 96 -24.36 -26.84 36.66
CA THR A 96 -23.12 -26.15 36.28
C THR A 96 -22.11 -26.11 37.43
N VAL A 97 -22.54 -25.87 38.67
CA VAL A 97 -21.65 -25.93 39.84
C VAL A 97 -21.07 -27.34 40.03
N GLU A 98 -21.89 -28.38 39.88
CA GLU A 98 -21.41 -29.77 39.95
C GLU A 98 -20.38 -30.09 38.85
N LYS A 99 -20.65 -29.67 37.61
CA LYS A 99 -19.70 -29.85 36.49
C LYS A 99 -18.42 -29.06 36.70
N HIS A 100 -18.50 -27.81 37.18
CA HIS A 100 -17.34 -26.98 37.45
C HIS A 100 -16.43 -27.60 38.53
N ASN A 101 -17.04 -28.09 39.61
CA ASN A 101 -16.30 -28.81 40.66
C ASN A 101 -15.63 -30.09 40.12
N ARG A 102 -16.30 -30.80 39.20
CA ARG A 102 -15.75 -32.01 38.56
C ARG A 102 -14.59 -31.69 37.61
N ILE A 103 -14.64 -30.58 36.87
CA ILE A 103 -13.55 -30.13 36.00
C ILE A 103 -12.33 -29.71 36.82
N ASN A 104 -12.54 -28.95 37.90
CA ASN A 104 -11.47 -28.55 38.82
C ASN A 104 -10.80 -29.78 39.49
N GLN A 105 -11.55 -30.85 39.74
CA GLN A 105 -11.02 -32.12 40.26
C GLN A 105 -10.21 -32.91 39.23
N LEU A 106 -10.47 -32.74 37.93
CA LEU A 106 -9.81 -33.47 36.85
C LEU A 106 -8.52 -32.80 36.36
N GLY A 107 -8.20 -31.59 36.84
CA GLY A 107 -6.94 -30.90 36.50
C GLY A 107 -6.76 -30.60 35.01
N LEU A 108 -7.86 -30.53 34.25
CA LEU A 108 -7.82 -30.16 32.83
C LEU A 108 -7.38 -28.68 32.72
N ASN A 109 -6.23 -28.46 32.09
CA ASN A 109 -5.62 -27.15 31.95
C ASN A 109 -6.56 -26.21 31.17
N ALA A 110 -6.94 -25.08 31.78
CA ALA A 110 -7.74 -24.03 31.16
C ALA A 110 -7.10 -23.40 29.90
N ASN A 111 -5.82 -23.66 29.66
CA ASN A 111 -5.02 -23.08 28.59
C ASN A 111 -5.49 -23.47 27.17
N GLU A 112 -6.07 -24.67 26.98
CA GLU A 112 -6.59 -25.09 25.65
C GLU A 112 -7.92 -24.39 25.28
N ILE A 113 -8.64 -23.83 26.26
CA ILE A 113 -9.93 -23.16 26.04
C ILE A 113 -9.71 -21.68 25.66
N GLU A 114 -8.65 -21.03 26.16
CA GLU A 114 -8.30 -19.65 25.82
C GLU A 114 -7.98 -19.48 24.32
N GLU A 115 -7.41 -20.50 23.67
CA GLU A 115 -7.08 -20.47 22.24
C GLU A 115 -8.33 -20.39 21.34
N ALA A 116 -9.45 -21.00 21.74
CA ALA A 116 -10.68 -21.04 20.94
C ALA A 116 -11.38 -19.66 20.86
N ASP A 117 -11.36 -18.89 21.95
CA ASP A 117 -11.92 -17.53 21.96
C ASP A 117 -10.95 -16.52 21.32
N ALA A 118 -9.63 -16.74 21.42
CA ALA A 118 -8.62 -15.97 20.69
C ALA A 118 -8.78 -16.09 19.16
N HIS A 119 -9.10 -17.29 18.65
CA HIS A 119 -9.31 -17.49 17.21
C HIS A 119 -10.50 -16.72 16.62
N LYS A 120 -11.58 -16.50 17.39
CA LYS A 120 -12.70 -15.65 16.94
C LYS A 120 -12.28 -14.18 16.84
N PHE A 121 -11.44 -13.72 17.76
CA PHE A 121 -10.89 -12.36 17.75
C PHE A 121 -9.93 -12.12 16.57
N GLU A 122 -9.09 -13.11 16.25
CA GLU A 122 -8.19 -13.06 15.10
C GLU A 122 -8.92 -13.08 13.76
N LEU A 123 -10.15 -13.59 13.70
CA LEU A 123 -10.91 -13.73 12.45
C LEU A 123 -11.23 -12.36 11.82
N PHE A 124 -11.60 -11.39 12.65
CA PHE A 124 -12.06 -10.07 12.23
C PHE A 124 -11.03 -8.95 12.44
N THR A 125 -9.85 -9.26 12.97
CA THR A 125 -8.73 -8.32 13.11
C THR A 125 -7.90 -8.31 11.82
N SER A 126 -7.25 -7.19 11.50
CA SER A 126 -6.30 -7.12 10.38
C SER A 126 -5.20 -8.15 10.57
N SER A 127 -4.95 -9.00 9.57
CA SER A 127 -4.06 -10.15 9.74
C SER A 127 -2.62 -9.72 10.01
N ASP A 128 -2.09 -10.10 11.17
CA ASP A 128 -0.67 -10.00 11.52
C ASP A 128 0.08 -11.26 11.02
N GLU A 129 -0.17 -11.68 9.77
CA GLU A 129 0.61 -12.76 9.15
C GLU A 129 2.03 -12.23 8.86
N LEU A 130 2.94 -12.53 9.80
CA LEU A 130 4.37 -12.23 9.75
C LEU A 130 5.08 -13.18 8.77
N SER A 131 5.75 -12.63 7.75
CA SER A 131 6.93 -13.25 7.12
C SER A 131 7.77 -12.18 6.42
N ASP A 132 8.92 -11.84 7.00
CA ASP A 132 10.12 -11.19 6.43
C ASP A 132 9.99 -9.90 5.58
N THR A 133 8.79 -9.36 5.39
CA THR A 133 8.57 -8.14 4.61
C THR A 133 7.95 -7.09 5.51
N LYS A 134 8.42 -5.84 5.41
CA LYS A 134 7.89 -4.67 6.13
C LYS A 134 6.45 -4.29 5.69
N ARG A 135 5.61 -5.27 5.40
CA ARG A 135 4.29 -5.11 4.79
C ARG A 135 3.26 -5.90 5.58
N ARG A 136 2.26 -5.20 6.14
CA ARG A 136 1.11 -5.84 6.80
C ARG A 136 -0.08 -5.88 5.85
N ARG A 137 -0.77 -7.01 5.78
CA ARG A 137 -2.00 -7.09 4.99
C ARG A 137 -3.12 -6.35 5.74
N ILE A 138 -3.83 -5.49 5.01
CA ILE A 138 -4.91 -4.67 5.59
C ILE A 138 -6.14 -5.52 5.94
N LEU A 139 -6.45 -6.47 5.06
CA LEU A 139 -7.63 -7.31 5.17
C LEU A 139 -7.57 -8.22 6.38
N SER A 140 -8.73 -8.45 6.97
CA SER A 140 -8.95 -9.47 7.98
C SER A 140 -8.80 -10.88 7.42
N ARG A 141 -8.63 -11.84 8.33
CA ARG A 141 -8.61 -13.26 7.97
C ARG A 141 -9.94 -13.71 7.35
N TYR A 142 -11.06 -13.18 7.85
CA TYR A 142 -12.39 -13.41 7.29
C TYR A 142 -12.48 -13.02 5.80
N SER A 143 -11.91 -11.87 5.44
CA SER A 143 -11.97 -11.33 4.08
C SER A 143 -10.68 -11.55 3.26
N LYS A 144 -9.85 -12.55 3.59
CA LYS A 144 -8.59 -12.84 2.88
C LYS A 144 -8.75 -13.09 1.38
N GLY A 145 -9.91 -13.59 0.96
CA GLY A 145 -10.24 -13.84 -0.45
C GLY A 145 -10.70 -12.59 -1.22
N LEU A 146 -10.92 -11.46 -0.55
CA LEU A 146 -11.41 -10.24 -1.17
C LEU A 146 -10.28 -9.56 -1.95
N LYS A 147 -10.44 -9.45 -3.27
CA LYS A 147 -9.51 -8.74 -4.14
C LYS A 147 -10.25 -7.70 -4.96
N ILE A 148 -9.69 -6.50 -5.04
CA ILE A 148 -10.30 -5.39 -5.79
C ILE A 148 -10.43 -5.73 -7.28
N THR A 149 -9.45 -6.44 -7.82
CA THR A 149 -9.41 -6.89 -9.23
C THR A 149 -10.54 -7.84 -9.59
N ASN A 150 -11.13 -8.54 -8.63
CA ASN A 150 -12.29 -9.39 -8.86
C ASN A 150 -13.61 -8.60 -8.87
N ILE A 151 -13.62 -7.41 -8.25
CA ILE A 151 -14.82 -6.57 -8.12
C ILE A 151 -14.94 -5.61 -9.30
N TYR A 152 -13.83 -4.96 -9.65
CA TYR A 152 -13.77 -3.95 -10.70
C TYR A 152 -13.02 -4.46 -11.92
N SER A 153 -13.57 -4.17 -13.09
CA SER A 153 -12.83 -4.31 -14.35
C SER A 153 -11.68 -3.29 -14.36
N PRO A 154 -10.51 -3.62 -14.96
CA PRO A 154 -9.41 -2.67 -15.11
C PRO A 154 -9.85 -1.36 -15.80
N ASN A 155 -10.77 -1.44 -16.76
CA ASN A 155 -11.30 -0.29 -17.48
C ASN A 155 -12.19 0.63 -16.61
N GLU A 156 -12.77 0.12 -15.52
CA GLU A 156 -13.62 0.91 -14.62
C GLU A 156 -12.79 1.85 -13.71
N GLY A 157 -11.47 1.65 -13.64
CA GLY A 157 -10.57 2.51 -12.88
C GLY A 157 -10.97 2.66 -11.42
N LEU A 158 -11.37 1.55 -10.77
CA LEU A 158 -11.84 1.50 -9.38
C LEU A 158 -13.11 2.31 -9.11
N GLY A 159 -14.03 2.36 -10.09
CA GLY A 159 -15.29 3.08 -9.97
C GLY A 159 -15.22 4.55 -10.38
N LYS A 160 -14.12 4.98 -11.01
CA LYS A 160 -14.03 6.30 -11.64
C LYS A 160 -14.76 6.33 -12.98
N PHE A 161 -14.69 5.23 -13.71
CA PHE A 161 -15.15 5.11 -15.08
C PHE A 161 -16.13 3.94 -15.23
N LEU A 162 -17.04 4.05 -16.21
CA LEU A 162 -17.92 3.00 -16.66
C LEU A 162 -17.27 2.29 -17.86
N ASP A 163 -17.18 0.96 -17.80
CA ASP A 163 -16.82 0.14 -18.95
C ASP A 163 -18.07 -0.17 -19.79
N LEU A 164 -18.27 0.60 -20.87
CA LEU A 164 -19.42 0.43 -21.77
C LEU A 164 -18.99 -0.07 -23.16
N LYS A 165 -17.76 -0.57 -23.32
CA LYS A 165 -17.22 -0.99 -24.62
C LYS A 165 -17.97 -2.19 -25.20
N ASP A 166 -18.33 -3.15 -24.36
CA ASP A 166 -19.10 -4.32 -24.80
C ASP A 166 -20.54 -3.94 -25.17
N LEU A 167 -21.15 -3.06 -24.38
CA LEU A 167 -22.48 -2.51 -24.65
C LEU A 167 -22.50 -1.69 -25.94
N TYR A 168 -21.44 -0.93 -26.23
CA TYR A 168 -21.29 -0.23 -27.50
C TYR A 168 -21.27 -1.20 -28.70
N ARG A 169 -20.60 -2.36 -28.59
CA ARG A 169 -20.63 -3.37 -29.66
C ARG A 169 -22.04 -3.87 -29.90
N THR A 170 -22.76 -4.23 -28.84
CA THR A 170 -24.16 -4.68 -28.96
C THR A 170 -25.06 -3.57 -29.52
N TRP A 171 -24.85 -2.33 -29.11
CA TRP A 171 -25.59 -1.17 -29.62
C TRP A 171 -25.31 -0.90 -31.10
N SER A 172 -24.05 -1.06 -31.53
CA SER A 172 -23.67 -0.88 -32.93
C SER A 172 -24.36 -1.88 -33.86
N SER A 173 -24.66 -3.08 -33.36
CA SER A 173 -25.36 -4.15 -34.08
C SER A 173 -26.89 -4.04 -34.04
N LEU A 174 -27.47 -3.06 -33.34
CA LEU A 174 -28.93 -2.98 -33.20
C LEU A 174 -29.63 -2.70 -34.53
N PRO A 175 -30.80 -3.33 -34.77
CA PRO A 175 -31.62 -3.03 -35.93
C PRO A 175 -32.18 -1.60 -35.85
N LYS A 176 -32.05 -0.86 -36.94
CA LYS A 176 -32.49 0.54 -37.06
C LYS A 176 -33.50 0.67 -38.19
N HIS A 177 -34.51 1.51 -38.00
CA HIS A 177 -35.51 1.81 -39.03
C HIS A 177 -34.92 2.58 -40.21
N LYS A 178 -33.90 3.40 -39.96
CA LYS A 178 -33.09 4.05 -40.99
C LYS A 178 -31.66 3.50 -40.94
N PRO A 179 -31.11 3.00 -42.05
CA PRO A 179 -29.73 2.53 -42.07
C PRO A 179 -28.78 3.69 -41.74
N THR A 180 -27.78 3.44 -40.90
CA THR A 180 -26.70 4.40 -40.68
C THR A 180 -25.86 4.53 -41.94
N ASN A 181 -25.32 5.73 -42.18
CA ASN A 181 -24.41 5.97 -43.29
C ASN A 181 -23.20 5.03 -43.17
N THR A 182 -22.94 4.22 -44.19
CA THR A 182 -21.89 3.19 -44.18
C THR A 182 -20.49 3.79 -44.10
N ASP A 183 -20.34 5.04 -44.53
CA ASP A 183 -19.05 5.70 -44.69
C ASP A 183 -18.46 6.18 -43.36
N MET A 184 -19.28 6.40 -42.33
CA MET A 184 -18.85 6.82 -41.00
C MET A 184 -19.69 6.10 -39.93
N PRO A 185 -19.24 4.93 -39.42
CA PRO A 185 -19.90 4.28 -38.30
C PRO A 185 -19.83 5.18 -37.05
N PRO A 186 -20.88 5.18 -36.20
CA PRO A 186 -20.89 5.98 -34.98
C PRO A 186 -19.73 5.57 -34.08
N THR A 187 -18.98 6.54 -33.56
CA THR A 187 -17.83 6.29 -32.68
C THR A 187 -18.30 5.96 -31.26
N TYR A 188 -17.42 5.38 -30.44
CA TYR A 188 -17.71 5.14 -29.02
C TYR A 188 -18.10 6.43 -28.26
N LYS A 189 -17.46 7.55 -28.58
CA LYS A 189 -17.84 8.87 -28.04
C LYS A 189 -19.27 9.27 -28.39
N ASP A 190 -19.69 9.05 -29.64
CA ASP A 190 -21.06 9.33 -30.08
C ASP A 190 -22.07 8.48 -29.32
N TYR A 191 -21.71 7.24 -29.02
CA TYR A 191 -22.52 6.35 -28.20
C TYR A 191 -22.67 6.87 -26.76
N LEU A 192 -21.57 7.28 -26.10
CA LEU A 192 -21.62 7.82 -24.74
C LEU A 192 -22.47 9.10 -24.64
N GLY A 193 -22.48 9.93 -25.69
CA GLY A 193 -23.39 11.08 -25.76
C GLY A 193 -24.86 10.65 -25.91
N LYS A 194 -25.13 9.69 -26.81
CA LYS A 194 -26.49 9.21 -27.12
C LYS A 194 -27.09 8.30 -26.06
N ILE A 195 -26.29 7.71 -25.16
CA ILE A 195 -26.78 6.79 -24.14
C ILE A 195 -27.71 7.48 -23.13
N GLN A 196 -27.70 8.82 -23.06
CA GLN A 196 -28.63 9.57 -22.23
C GLN A 196 -30.02 9.71 -22.87
N ASP A 197 -30.09 9.59 -24.21
CA ASP A 197 -31.27 9.85 -25.02
C ASP A 197 -31.92 8.55 -25.54
N PHE A 198 -32.69 7.87 -24.70
CA PHE A 198 -33.43 6.66 -25.09
C PHE A 198 -34.71 6.94 -25.89
N TYR A 199 -35.03 8.21 -26.18
CA TYR A 199 -36.27 8.63 -26.84
C TYR A 199 -36.14 8.84 -28.35
N ASP A 200 -35.08 8.29 -28.96
CA ASP A 200 -34.89 8.31 -30.41
C ASP A 200 -35.80 7.26 -31.07
N GLU A 201 -36.62 7.71 -32.03
CA GLU A 201 -37.58 6.87 -32.76
C GLU A 201 -36.91 5.97 -33.82
N ASN A 202 -35.60 6.13 -34.03
CA ASN A 202 -34.87 5.38 -35.06
C ASN A 202 -34.59 3.92 -34.70
N TYR A 203 -34.62 3.54 -33.41
CA TYR A 203 -34.36 2.17 -32.96
C TYR A 203 -35.63 1.35 -32.90
N ASP A 204 -35.57 0.12 -33.40
CA ASP A 204 -36.69 -0.82 -33.25
C ASP A 204 -36.67 -1.42 -31.84
N LYS A 205 -37.40 -0.75 -30.94
CA LYS A 205 -37.55 -1.17 -29.54
C LYS A 205 -38.41 -2.42 -29.36
N GLY A 206 -39.10 -2.87 -30.41
CA GLY A 206 -39.83 -4.14 -30.42
C GLY A 206 -38.93 -5.35 -30.67
N SER A 207 -37.70 -5.13 -31.12
CA SER A 207 -36.77 -6.20 -31.46
C SER A 207 -36.20 -6.90 -30.23
N SER A 208 -35.96 -8.21 -30.34
CA SER A 208 -35.39 -9.01 -29.24
C SER A 208 -33.98 -8.57 -28.87
N GLU A 209 -33.19 -8.09 -29.83
CA GLU A 209 -31.83 -7.60 -29.62
C GLU A 209 -31.82 -6.32 -28.79
N TYR A 210 -32.77 -5.42 -29.02
CA TYR A 210 -32.91 -4.17 -28.25
C TYR A 210 -33.27 -4.46 -26.79
N GLN A 211 -34.21 -5.38 -26.57
CA GLN A 211 -34.55 -5.83 -25.23
C GLN A 211 -33.33 -6.38 -24.48
N LEU A 212 -32.57 -7.27 -25.12
CA LEU A 212 -31.37 -7.84 -24.52
C LEU A 212 -30.34 -6.75 -24.19
N TYR A 213 -30.12 -5.81 -25.10
CA TYR A 213 -29.21 -4.68 -24.89
C TYR A 213 -29.61 -3.82 -23.68
N ILE A 214 -30.87 -3.40 -23.60
CA ILE A 214 -31.35 -2.54 -22.51
C ILE A 214 -31.33 -3.28 -21.17
N GLN A 215 -31.68 -4.57 -21.17
CA GLN A 215 -31.59 -5.39 -19.97
C GLN A 215 -30.14 -5.50 -19.49
N GLN A 216 -29.20 -5.81 -20.38
CA GLN A 216 -27.77 -5.87 -20.06
C GLN A 216 -27.23 -4.51 -19.56
N LEU A 217 -27.65 -3.41 -20.18
CA LEU A 217 -27.28 -2.06 -19.74
C LEU A 217 -27.81 -1.76 -18.34
N ALA A 218 -29.09 -2.03 -18.08
CA ALA A 218 -29.70 -1.81 -16.78
C ALA A 218 -29.07 -2.68 -15.69
N ASP A 219 -28.79 -3.96 -15.97
CA ASP A 219 -28.14 -4.88 -15.04
C ASP A 219 -26.69 -4.47 -14.76
N TYR A 220 -25.95 -4.05 -15.79
CA TYR A 220 -24.60 -3.51 -15.62
C TYR A 220 -24.61 -2.26 -14.73
N LEU A 221 -25.43 -1.26 -15.05
CA LEU A 221 -25.53 -0.02 -14.27
C LEU A 221 -25.97 -0.27 -12.83
N ARG A 222 -26.91 -1.20 -12.63
CA ARG A 222 -27.35 -1.63 -11.29
C ARG A 222 -26.19 -2.23 -10.51
N SER A 223 -25.50 -3.21 -11.10
CA SER A 223 -24.35 -3.86 -10.45
C SER A 223 -23.25 -2.86 -10.14
N TYR A 224 -22.97 -1.94 -11.05
CA TYR A 224 -21.97 -0.89 -10.89
C TYR A 224 -22.34 0.10 -9.77
N TYR A 225 -23.61 0.52 -9.70
CA TYR A 225 -24.09 1.39 -8.62
C TYR A 225 -23.92 0.74 -7.23
N ILE A 226 -24.26 -0.54 -7.10
CA ILE A 226 -24.09 -1.32 -5.87
C ILE A 226 -22.59 -1.45 -5.52
N LYS A 227 -21.71 -1.64 -6.52
CA LYS A 227 -20.26 -1.70 -6.32
C LYS A 227 -19.69 -0.37 -5.83
N LEU A 228 -20.15 0.76 -6.35
CA LEU A 228 -19.63 2.09 -5.99
C LEU A 228 -19.91 2.49 -4.54
N HIS A 229 -21.06 2.08 -4.02
CA HIS A 229 -21.54 2.49 -2.70
C HIS A 229 -21.84 1.27 -1.82
N PRO A 230 -20.81 0.49 -1.43
CA PRO A 230 -21.01 -0.76 -0.71
C PRO A 230 -21.61 -0.57 0.70
N LEU A 231 -21.46 0.60 1.31
CA LEU A 231 -21.97 0.93 2.65
C LEU A 231 -23.38 1.53 2.65
N LYS A 232 -23.88 1.99 1.50
CA LYS A 232 -25.26 2.49 1.39
C LYS A 232 -26.17 1.31 1.05
N SER A 233 -27.40 1.33 1.55
CA SER A 233 -28.44 0.37 1.21
C SER A 233 -28.99 0.61 -0.21
N THR A 234 -28.11 0.51 -1.20
CA THR A 234 -28.38 0.78 -2.62
C THR A 234 -29.46 -0.14 -3.18
N ASP A 235 -29.59 -1.36 -2.68
CA ASP A 235 -30.64 -2.29 -3.09
C ASP A 235 -32.05 -1.73 -2.79
N LEU A 236 -32.23 -1.09 -1.63
CA LEU A 236 -33.51 -0.46 -1.26
C LEU A 236 -33.80 0.77 -2.12
N GLU A 237 -32.77 1.55 -2.47
CA GLU A 237 -32.91 2.71 -3.37
C GLU A 237 -33.27 2.26 -4.80
N ILE A 238 -32.68 1.17 -5.28
CA ILE A 238 -33.02 0.60 -6.59
C ILE A 238 -34.46 0.05 -6.58
N GLU A 239 -34.86 -0.62 -5.49
CA GLU A 239 -36.24 -1.08 -5.33
C GLU A 239 -37.24 0.06 -5.22
N SER A 240 -36.89 1.17 -4.55
CA SER A 240 -37.75 2.35 -4.51
C SER A 240 -37.90 2.96 -5.89
N ILE A 241 -36.81 3.06 -6.67
CA ILE A 241 -36.86 3.51 -8.07
C ILE A 241 -37.75 2.58 -8.91
N ARG A 242 -37.66 1.26 -8.72
CA ARG A 242 -38.55 0.30 -9.40
C ARG A 242 -40.02 0.51 -9.03
N LYS A 243 -40.32 0.79 -7.76
CA LYS A 243 -41.69 1.06 -7.28
C LYS A 243 -42.23 2.41 -7.77
N GLU A 244 -41.35 3.39 -7.97
CA GLU A 244 -41.66 4.70 -8.56
C GLU A 244 -41.85 4.64 -10.09
N PHE A 245 -41.66 3.47 -10.71
CA PHE A 245 -41.84 3.31 -12.15
C PHE A 245 -43.21 3.83 -12.58
N SER A 246 -43.17 4.77 -13.52
CA SER A 246 -44.35 5.24 -14.22
C SER A 246 -44.08 5.21 -15.72
N CYS A 247 -45.12 4.87 -16.49
CA CYS A 247 -45.03 4.84 -17.95
C CYS A 247 -44.86 6.24 -18.57
N LYS A 248 -44.96 7.27 -17.73
CA LYS A 248 -44.88 8.68 -18.08
C LYS A 248 -43.45 9.17 -17.89
N VAL A 249 -42.87 9.75 -18.93
CA VAL A 249 -41.65 10.54 -18.82
C VAL A 249 -41.95 11.95 -19.29
N GLU A 250 -41.70 12.93 -18.43
CA GLU A 250 -41.74 14.34 -18.79
C GLU A 250 -40.40 14.74 -19.42
N LEU A 251 -40.46 15.28 -20.63
CA LEU A 251 -39.32 15.82 -21.36
C LEU A 251 -39.18 17.32 -21.08
N GLU A 252 -37.99 17.87 -21.32
CA GLU A 252 -37.68 19.29 -21.06
C GLU A 252 -38.60 20.26 -21.82
N ASP A 253 -39.09 19.85 -23.00
CA ASP A 253 -40.01 20.64 -23.84
C ASP A 253 -41.47 20.66 -23.36
N SER A 254 -41.74 20.28 -22.11
CA SER A 254 -43.12 20.08 -21.56
C SER A 254 -43.95 19.02 -22.31
N SER A 255 -43.30 18.24 -23.17
CA SER A 255 -43.90 17.10 -23.87
C SER A 255 -43.78 15.83 -23.03
N VAL A 256 -44.73 14.91 -23.21
CA VAL A 256 -44.84 13.68 -22.43
C VAL A 256 -44.57 12.49 -23.31
N TYR A 257 -43.66 11.62 -22.89
CA TYR A 257 -43.37 10.37 -23.58
C TYR A 257 -44.02 9.19 -22.85
N CYS A 258 -44.68 8.31 -23.61
CA CYS A 258 -45.14 7.03 -23.09
C CYS A 258 -44.12 5.93 -23.40
N LEU A 259 -43.52 5.32 -22.39
CA LEU A 259 -42.54 4.22 -22.55
C LEU A 259 -43.16 2.96 -23.18
N ILE A 260 -44.42 2.65 -22.85
CA ILE A 260 -45.13 1.46 -23.37
C ILE A 260 -45.55 1.63 -24.84
N CYS A 261 -46.02 2.82 -25.21
CA CYS A 261 -46.50 3.11 -26.55
C CYS A 261 -45.42 3.65 -27.48
N GLN A 262 -44.27 4.06 -26.92
CA GLN A 262 -43.12 4.65 -27.58
C GLN A 262 -43.48 5.90 -28.41
N LYS A 263 -44.32 6.77 -27.83
CA LYS A 263 -44.84 7.98 -28.50
C LYS A 263 -44.70 9.22 -27.65
N LYS A 264 -44.32 10.32 -28.30
CA LYS A 264 -44.30 11.67 -27.75
C LYS A 264 -45.69 12.31 -27.91
N PHE A 265 -46.15 12.98 -26.85
CA PHE A 265 -47.40 13.72 -26.79
C PHE A 265 -47.10 15.17 -26.39
N THR A 266 -47.69 16.13 -27.08
CA THR A 266 -47.42 17.57 -26.85
C THR A 266 -48.14 18.15 -25.64
N LYS A 267 -49.22 17.51 -25.16
CA LYS A 267 -50.03 17.97 -24.02
C LYS A 267 -50.36 16.81 -23.08
N GLU A 268 -50.37 17.09 -21.78
CA GLU A 268 -50.76 16.13 -20.73
C GLU A 268 -52.17 15.56 -20.93
N SER A 269 -53.12 16.39 -21.37
CA SER A 269 -54.51 15.96 -21.60
C SER A 269 -54.64 14.91 -22.73
N VAL A 270 -53.77 15.00 -23.74
CA VAL A 270 -53.73 14.00 -24.82
C VAL A 270 -53.07 12.72 -24.32
N TYR A 271 -52.07 12.84 -23.45
CA TYR A 271 -51.47 11.69 -22.80
C TYR A 271 -52.47 10.94 -21.90
N SER A 272 -53.21 11.63 -21.03
CA SER A 272 -54.16 10.98 -20.12
C SER A 272 -55.28 10.25 -20.88
N SER A 273 -55.77 10.82 -21.99
CA SER A 273 -56.75 10.16 -22.85
C SER A 273 -56.18 8.95 -23.61
N HIS A 274 -54.88 8.92 -23.91
CA HIS A 274 -54.25 7.79 -24.60
C HIS A 274 -54.15 6.52 -23.74
N LEU A 275 -54.04 6.66 -22.40
CA LEU A 275 -53.91 5.54 -21.46
C LEU A 275 -55.08 4.55 -21.58
N ASN A 276 -56.29 5.07 -21.82
CA ASN A 276 -57.51 4.28 -22.01
C ASN A 276 -57.67 3.73 -23.45
N GLY A 277 -56.72 4.04 -24.35
CA GLY A 277 -56.78 3.62 -25.74
C GLY A 277 -56.54 2.12 -25.95
N LYS A 278 -57.15 1.55 -27.00
CA LYS A 278 -56.99 0.12 -27.38
C LYS A 278 -55.54 -0.29 -27.65
N LYS A 279 -54.68 0.64 -28.09
CA LYS A 279 -53.25 0.37 -28.34
C LYS A 279 -52.44 0.29 -27.05
N HIS A 280 -52.67 1.23 -26.13
CA HIS A 280 -52.00 1.25 -24.83
C HIS A 280 -52.36 0.00 -24.02
N THR A 281 -53.65 -0.28 -23.88
CA THR A 281 -54.16 -1.47 -23.18
C THR A 281 -53.60 -2.78 -23.72
N LYS A 282 -53.50 -2.94 -25.06
CA LYS A 282 -52.89 -4.12 -25.69
C LYS A 282 -51.39 -4.24 -25.45
N ASN A 283 -50.67 -3.14 -25.31
CA ASN A 283 -49.23 -3.17 -25.03
C ASN A 283 -48.97 -3.33 -23.53
N ALA A 284 -49.81 -2.74 -22.68
CA ALA A 284 -49.77 -2.86 -21.23
C ALA A 284 -50.12 -4.26 -20.72
N THR A 285 -50.69 -5.13 -21.54
CA THR A 285 -50.86 -6.56 -21.21
C THR A 285 -49.65 -7.42 -21.63
N LYS A 286 -48.76 -6.90 -22.47
CA LYS A 286 -47.58 -7.64 -22.93
C LYS A 286 -46.43 -7.46 -21.94
N SER A 287 -46.17 -8.49 -21.13
CA SER A 287 -45.10 -8.50 -20.14
C SER A 287 -43.73 -8.09 -20.70
N GLN A 288 -43.43 -8.48 -21.95
CA GLN A 288 -42.17 -8.14 -22.61
C GLN A 288 -42.01 -6.62 -22.80
N VAL A 289 -43.07 -5.93 -23.22
CA VAL A 289 -43.05 -4.48 -23.45
C VAL A 289 -42.90 -3.72 -22.14
N ILE A 290 -43.58 -4.19 -21.08
CA ILE A 290 -43.47 -3.61 -19.74
C ILE A 290 -42.05 -3.76 -19.21
N SER A 291 -41.47 -4.97 -19.33
CA SER A 291 -40.10 -5.23 -18.89
C SER A 291 -39.08 -4.33 -19.59
N VAL A 292 -39.20 -4.13 -20.91
CA VAL A 292 -38.32 -3.18 -21.63
C VAL A 292 -38.50 -1.75 -21.10
N ALA A 293 -39.74 -1.30 -20.91
CA ALA A 293 -40.03 0.03 -20.41
C ALA A 293 -39.48 0.24 -18.98
N GLU A 294 -39.61 -0.76 -18.10
CA GLU A 294 -39.03 -0.74 -16.75
C GLU A 294 -37.50 -0.66 -16.80
N SER A 295 -36.85 -1.46 -17.64
CA SER A 295 -35.40 -1.44 -17.79
C SER A 295 -34.88 -0.13 -18.39
N GLU A 296 -35.59 0.47 -19.37
CA GLU A 296 -35.29 1.82 -19.88
C GLU A 296 -35.39 2.88 -18.78
N TYR A 297 -36.47 2.83 -17.99
CA TYR A 297 -36.66 3.75 -16.87
C TYR A 297 -35.56 3.60 -15.80
N LEU A 298 -35.20 2.37 -15.46
CA LEU A 298 -34.11 2.10 -14.52
C LEU A 298 -32.77 2.60 -15.07
N ALA A 299 -32.46 2.31 -16.33
CA ALA A 299 -31.22 2.76 -16.96
C ALA A 299 -31.13 4.29 -16.98
N THR A 300 -32.18 5.00 -17.39
CA THR A 300 -32.21 6.47 -17.39
C THR A 300 -32.01 7.06 -16.00
N ARG A 301 -32.69 6.52 -14.98
CA ARG A 301 -32.57 7.00 -13.60
C ARG A 301 -31.18 6.74 -13.03
N LEU A 302 -30.62 5.54 -13.27
CA LEU A 302 -29.26 5.18 -12.84
C LEU A 302 -28.20 6.03 -13.55
N LEU A 303 -28.35 6.29 -14.85
CA LEU A 303 -27.45 7.17 -15.59
C LEU A 303 -27.49 8.61 -15.06
N LYS A 304 -28.66 9.11 -14.65
CA LYS A 304 -28.78 10.41 -13.98
C LYS A 304 -28.01 10.45 -12.65
N LEU A 305 -28.08 9.38 -11.85
CA LEU A 305 -27.31 9.27 -10.60
C LEU A 305 -25.80 9.13 -10.87
N LEU A 306 -25.43 8.45 -11.95
CA LEU A 306 -24.06 8.18 -12.37
C LEU A 306 -23.48 9.22 -13.35
N ASN A 307 -24.13 10.38 -13.51
CA ASN A 307 -23.75 11.38 -14.50
C ASN A 307 -22.31 11.88 -14.27
N LYS A 308 -21.85 11.93 -13.01
CA LYS A 308 -20.47 12.29 -12.68
C LYS A 308 -19.47 11.29 -13.28
N GLN A 309 -19.73 9.99 -13.14
CA GLN A 309 -18.89 8.92 -13.67
C GLN A 309 -18.97 8.88 -15.20
N LEU A 310 -20.16 9.10 -15.77
CA LEU A 310 -20.33 9.18 -17.22
C LEU A 310 -19.53 10.34 -17.82
N ASN A 311 -19.61 11.55 -17.26
CA ASN A 311 -18.80 12.67 -17.74
C ASN A 311 -17.30 12.41 -17.59
N ALA A 312 -16.89 11.75 -16.49
CA ALA A 312 -15.51 11.31 -16.33
C ALA A 312 -15.07 10.32 -17.42
N THR A 313 -15.96 9.40 -17.84
CA THR A 313 -15.65 8.47 -18.94
C THR A 313 -15.48 9.17 -20.28
N ILE A 314 -16.32 10.17 -20.58
CA ILE A 314 -16.23 10.92 -21.83
C ILE A 314 -14.90 11.66 -21.88
N LEU A 315 -14.54 12.36 -20.80
CA LEU A 315 -13.26 13.06 -20.70
C LEU A 315 -12.06 12.11 -20.78
N GLU A 316 -12.18 10.92 -20.20
CA GLU A 316 -11.13 9.92 -20.26
C GLU A 316 -10.96 9.34 -21.67
N VAL A 317 -12.05 9.09 -22.39
CA VAL A 317 -11.99 8.68 -23.80
C VAL A 317 -11.30 9.74 -24.65
N ASP A 318 -11.68 11.02 -24.47
CA ASP A 318 -11.07 12.14 -25.17
C ASP A 318 -9.56 12.26 -24.86
N ARG A 319 -9.18 12.07 -23.60
CA ARG A 319 -7.78 12.03 -23.17
C ARG A 319 -7.05 10.87 -23.85
N PHE A 320 -7.61 9.67 -23.81
CA PHE A 320 -6.98 8.44 -24.32
C PHE A 320 -6.83 8.43 -25.84
N GLU A 321 -7.74 9.08 -26.56
CA GLU A 321 -7.62 9.34 -28.00
C GLU A 321 -6.44 10.28 -28.31
N GLY A 322 -6.16 11.24 -27.43
CA GLY A 322 -5.02 12.15 -27.54
C GLY A 322 -3.66 11.56 -27.18
N LEU A 323 -3.59 10.38 -26.56
CA LEU A 323 -2.33 9.75 -26.14
C LEU A 323 -1.59 9.07 -27.31
N SER A 324 -0.25 9.09 -27.25
CA SER A 324 0.58 8.29 -28.15
C SER A 324 0.47 6.79 -27.84
N SER A 325 0.81 5.95 -28.82
CA SER A 325 0.79 4.49 -28.64
C SER A 325 1.70 4.00 -27.52
N ARG A 326 2.82 4.69 -27.26
CA ARG A 326 3.75 4.34 -26.17
C ARG A 326 3.17 4.68 -24.80
N GLU A 327 2.57 5.86 -24.65
CA GLU A 327 1.93 6.29 -23.40
C GLU A 327 0.75 5.38 -23.05
N ARG A 328 -0.07 5.01 -24.05
CA ARG A 328 -1.17 4.05 -23.85
C ARG A 328 -0.70 2.71 -23.29
N GLN A 329 0.44 2.20 -23.76
CA GLN A 329 1.00 0.94 -23.25
C GLN A 329 1.51 1.05 -21.81
N ILE A 330 2.02 2.22 -21.41
CA ILE A 330 2.51 2.45 -20.06
C ILE A 330 1.33 2.47 -19.07
N GLU A 331 0.25 3.20 -19.37
CA GLU A 331 -0.93 3.26 -18.50
C GLU A 331 -1.61 1.89 -18.35
N LEU A 332 -1.69 1.11 -19.43
CA LEU A 332 -2.20 -0.26 -19.37
C LEU A 332 -1.35 -1.16 -18.44
N ARG A 333 -0.04 -0.92 -18.34
CA ARG A 333 0.83 -1.65 -17.42
C ARG A 333 0.61 -1.22 -15.97
N GLU A 334 0.44 0.08 -15.72
CA GLU A 334 0.20 0.61 -14.37
C GLU A 334 -1.12 0.10 -13.79
N THR A 335 -2.18 0.03 -14.61
CA THR A 335 -3.47 -0.54 -14.17
C THR A 335 -3.41 -2.03 -13.80
N GLN A 336 -2.43 -2.78 -14.32
CA GLN A 336 -2.23 -4.18 -13.95
C GLN A 336 -1.55 -4.35 -12.57
N ASN A 337 -0.79 -3.35 -12.10
CA ASN A 337 -0.06 -3.41 -10.83
C ASN A 337 -0.94 -3.08 -9.60
N LEU A 338 -2.27 -3.13 -9.73
CA LEU A 338 -3.22 -2.80 -8.67
C LEU A 338 -3.18 -3.72 -7.43
N SER A 339 -2.45 -4.85 -7.48
CA SER A 339 -2.30 -5.79 -6.36
C SER A 339 -1.51 -5.22 -5.18
N ASP A 340 -0.71 -4.17 -5.39
CA ASP A 340 0.15 -3.60 -4.35
C ASP A 340 -0.64 -2.89 -3.23
N TYR A 341 -1.90 -2.52 -3.49
CA TYR A 341 -2.76 -1.84 -2.51
C TYR A 341 -3.39 -2.77 -1.47
N GLU A 342 -3.10 -4.07 -1.49
CA GLU A 342 -3.54 -5.03 -0.46
C GLU A 342 -2.72 -4.95 0.85
N TYR A 343 -1.60 -4.20 0.83
CA TYR A 343 -0.63 -4.15 1.92
C TYR A 343 -0.37 -2.72 2.39
N ASP A 344 -0.17 -2.56 3.69
CA ASP A 344 0.40 -1.37 4.30
C ASP A 344 1.91 -1.50 4.45
N THR A 345 2.64 -0.45 4.12
CA THR A 345 4.04 -0.30 4.51
C THR A 345 4.13 0.10 5.98
N ILE A 346 4.86 -0.69 6.77
CA ILE A 346 4.98 -0.53 8.23
C ILE A 346 5.64 0.83 8.62
N ASP A 347 6.40 1.45 7.71
CA ASP A 347 7.14 2.71 7.97
C ASP A 347 6.26 3.96 8.24
N GLU A 348 4.93 3.91 8.04
CA GLU A 348 4.08 5.10 8.24
C GLU A 348 3.57 5.31 9.68
N GLN A 349 3.78 4.35 10.61
CA GLN A 349 3.20 4.46 11.96
C GLN A 349 4.23 4.41 13.12
N GLU A 350 5.50 4.07 12.88
CA GLU A 350 6.51 3.94 13.95
C GLU A 350 7.74 4.87 13.84
N THR A 351 7.72 5.92 13.02
CA THR A 351 8.81 6.91 13.01
C THR A 351 8.64 8.00 14.08
N SER A 352 8.61 7.58 15.34
CA SER A 352 8.87 8.48 16.50
C SER A 352 9.78 7.83 17.56
N LYS A 353 10.66 6.92 17.13
CA LYS A 353 11.85 6.51 17.88
C LYS A 353 13.04 6.43 16.93
N PRO A 354 14.15 7.15 17.18
CA PRO A 354 15.37 6.96 16.41
C PRO A 354 16.03 5.67 16.90
N SER A 355 15.89 4.59 16.14
CA SER A 355 16.73 3.41 16.29
C SER A 355 17.76 3.43 15.18
N GLU A 356 19.01 3.60 15.56
CA GLU A 356 20.18 3.48 14.70
C GLU A 356 20.25 2.07 14.07
N GLY A 357 20.67 2.01 12.80
CA GLY A 357 21.19 0.79 12.19
C GLY A 357 20.32 0.17 11.09
N ASN A 358 20.36 0.73 9.88
CA ASN A 358 20.86 0.07 8.66
C ASN A 358 20.39 0.81 7.40
N GLU A 359 21.36 1.38 6.70
CA GLU A 359 21.21 2.05 5.41
C GLU A 359 21.09 1.01 4.30
N TYR A 360 20.02 1.05 3.52
CA TYR A 360 20.02 1.00 2.05
C TYR A 360 18.60 1.34 1.58
N ALA A 361 18.28 2.63 1.52
CA ALA A 361 17.08 3.12 0.85
C ALA A 361 17.40 4.47 0.20
N GLN A 362 17.15 4.57 -1.11
CA GLN A 362 17.22 5.81 -1.88
C GLN A 362 16.22 6.82 -1.31
N GLY A 363 16.70 7.65 -0.39
CA GLY A 363 15.96 8.72 0.26
C GLY A 363 16.21 10.08 -0.39
N LYS A 364 15.14 10.90 -0.41
CA LYS A 364 15.06 12.28 -0.89
C LYS A 364 16.23 13.16 -0.44
N PHE A 365 16.62 14.08 -1.32
CA PHE A 365 17.85 14.89 -1.30
C PHE A 365 17.84 16.11 -0.36
N ASP A 366 16.93 16.20 0.61
CA ASP A 366 16.66 17.49 1.30
C ASP A 366 17.03 17.56 2.79
N ASP A 367 17.56 16.49 3.40
CA ASP A 367 18.03 16.55 4.79
C ASP A 367 19.52 16.95 4.88
N VAL A 368 19.75 18.26 5.06
CA VAL A 368 21.08 18.88 5.24
C VAL A 368 21.87 18.30 6.45
N SER A 369 21.19 17.61 7.37
CA SER A 369 21.82 16.97 8.54
C SER A 369 22.47 15.62 8.24
N ASN A 370 22.23 15.03 7.06
CA ASN A 370 22.75 13.71 6.70
C ASN A 370 24.00 13.77 5.82
N PHE A 371 24.62 14.95 5.70
CA PHE A 371 25.86 15.11 4.94
C PHE A 371 27.08 14.83 5.82
N PRO A 372 28.06 14.05 5.32
CA PRO A 372 29.28 13.77 6.05
C PRO A 372 30.03 15.06 6.34
N ILE A 373 30.48 15.20 7.59
CA ILE A 373 31.22 16.37 8.05
C ILE A 373 32.64 16.29 7.49
N GLY A 374 33.06 17.34 6.78
CA GLY A 374 34.42 17.47 6.28
C GLY A 374 35.43 17.80 7.39
N PRO A 375 36.74 17.72 7.10
CA PRO A 375 37.79 18.08 8.05
C PRO A 375 37.71 19.53 8.56
N ASP A 376 37.03 20.42 7.82
CA ASP A 376 36.74 21.81 8.22
C ASP A 376 35.54 21.95 9.19
N GLY A 377 34.93 20.84 9.63
CA GLY A 377 33.77 20.84 10.52
C GLY A 377 32.44 21.25 9.85
N LYS A 378 32.43 21.42 8.52
CA LYS A 378 31.25 21.76 7.72
C LYS A 378 30.69 20.53 7.00
N PRO A 379 29.35 20.41 6.82
CA PRO A 379 28.76 19.34 6.04
C PRO A 379 29.20 19.43 4.58
N MET A 380 29.62 18.30 4.01
CA MET A 380 30.14 18.22 2.64
C MET A 380 29.24 17.33 1.76
N PRO A 381 28.97 17.70 0.49
CA PRO A 381 28.20 16.87 -0.42
C PRO A 381 28.82 15.47 -0.60
N LEU A 382 27.98 14.44 -0.66
CA LEU A 382 28.38 13.03 -0.76
C LEU A 382 29.29 12.73 -1.98
N TRP A 383 29.04 13.36 -3.12
CA TRP A 383 29.88 13.18 -4.31
C TRP A 383 31.29 13.74 -4.11
N LEU A 384 31.41 14.89 -3.43
CA LEU A 384 32.70 15.51 -3.13
C LEU A 384 33.45 14.68 -2.08
N TRP A 385 32.71 14.10 -1.12
CA TRP A 385 33.23 13.20 -0.11
C TRP A 385 33.83 11.91 -0.72
N LYS A 386 33.14 11.32 -1.70
CA LYS A 386 33.65 10.19 -2.49
C LYS A 386 34.81 10.57 -3.41
N LEU A 387 34.72 11.71 -4.10
CA LEU A 387 35.77 12.21 -5.00
C LEU A 387 37.08 12.49 -4.24
N LYS A 388 36.98 13.05 -3.03
CA LYS A 388 38.12 13.28 -2.13
C LYS A 388 38.60 12.03 -1.40
N GLY A 389 37.89 10.91 -1.55
CA GLY A 389 38.27 9.62 -0.97
C GLY A 389 38.14 9.55 0.54
N LEU A 390 37.33 10.42 1.17
CA LEU A 390 37.06 10.40 2.62
C LEU A 390 36.13 9.26 3.05
N ASP A 391 35.52 8.57 2.09
CA ASP A 391 34.73 7.34 2.27
C ASP A 391 35.61 6.13 2.62
N MET A 392 36.92 6.22 2.36
CA MET A 392 37.84 5.14 2.70
C MET A 392 38.40 5.31 4.10
N GLU A 393 38.21 4.28 4.93
CA GLU A 393 38.75 4.19 6.28
C GLU A 393 40.10 3.47 6.27
N TYR A 394 41.15 4.12 6.81
CA TYR A 394 42.50 3.57 6.97
C TYR A 394 42.78 3.43 8.47
N SER A 395 43.47 2.35 8.86
CA SER A 395 43.88 2.11 10.25
C SER A 395 45.40 2.27 10.38
N CYS A 396 45.86 2.82 11.51
CA CYS A 396 47.28 2.84 11.87
C CYS A 396 47.50 2.14 13.21
N GLU A 397 48.31 1.07 13.22
CA GLU A 397 48.57 0.27 14.41
C GLU A 397 49.48 1.00 15.41
N ILE A 398 50.44 1.79 14.93
CA ILE A 398 51.37 2.58 15.75
C ILE A 398 50.62 3.62 16.61
N CYS A 399 49.46 4.09 16.14
CA CYS A 399 48.60 5.03 16.86
C CYS A 399 47.49 4.35 17.67
N GLY A 400 47.59 3.04 17.93
CA GLY A 400 46.58 2.29 18.69
C GLY A 400 45.34 1.93 17.87
N ASN A 401 45.52 1.55 16.60
CA ASN A 401 44.45 1.20 15.67
C ASN A 401 43.43 2.33 15.43
N ALA A 402 43.90 3.58 15.39
CA ALA A 402 43.05 4.72 15.08
C ALA A 402 42.51 4.63 13.64
N LEU A 403 41.19 4.76 13.49
CA LEU A 403 40.51 4.82 12.19
C LEU A 403 40.53 6.25 11.66
N ILE A 404 41.26 6.47 10.57
CA ILE A 404 41.41 7.76 9.91
C ILE A 404 40.68 7.70 8.57
N LYS A 405 39.74 8.64 8.37
CA LYS A 405 38.97 8.76 7.13
C LYS A 405 39.73 9.61 6.12
N GLY A 406 39.97 9.05 4.93
CA GLY A 406 40.61 9.76 3.83
C GLY A 406 42.12 9.55 3.72
N ARG A 407 42.57 9.33 2.48
CA ARG A 407 43.98 9.06 2.15
C ARG A 407 44.90 10.26 2.44
N GLU A 408 44.48 11.47 2.12
CA GLU A 408 45.30 12.68 2.35
C GLU A 408 45.51 12.94 3.85
N VAL A 409 44.45 12.75 4.65
CA VAL A 409 44.52 12.87 6.11
C VAL A 409 45.43 11.79 6.68
N PHE A 410 45.32 10.55 6.20
CA PHE A 410 46.19 9.45 6.61
C PHE A 410 47.69 9.72 6.32
N GLN A 411 48.01 10.32 5.18
CA GLN A 411 49.39 10.71 4.86
C GLN A 411 49.92 11.86 5.73
N ASN A 412 49.05 12.82 6.09
CA ASN A 412 49.40 13.89 7.00
C ASN A 412 49.58 13.40 8.45
N HIS A 413 48.85 12.35 8.83
CA HIS A 413 48.94 11.73 10.15
C HIS A 413 50.36 11.24 10.49
N PHE A 414 51.18 10.84 9.53
CA PHE A 414 52.58 10.44 9.79
C PHE A 414 53.45 11.59 10.34
N LYS A 415 53.03 12.84 10.15
CA LYS A 415 53.69 14.03 10.71
C LYS A 415 53.08 14.46 12.05
N GLU A 416 51.94 13.91 12.43
CA GLU A 416 51.25 14.29 13.66
C GLU A 416 52.02 13.81 14.90
N GLU A 417 51.92 14.58 15.98
CA GLU A 417 52.64 14.30 17.22
C GLU A 417 52.26 12.94 17.82
N ARG A 418 51.03 12.47 17.64
CA ARG A 418 50.58 11.15 18.11
C ARG A 418 51.36 10.02 17.46
N HIS A 419 51.55 10.08 16.14
CA HIS A 419 52.31 9.08 15.41
C HIS A 419 53.80 9.15 15.75
N LEU A 420 54.35 10.36 15.83
CA LEU A 420 55.74 10.57 16.25
C LEU A 420 55.99 10.08 17.68
N GLN A 421 55.04 10.28 18.59
CA GLN A 421 55.11 9.75 19.95
C GLN A 421 55.04 8.22 19.96
N GLY A 422 54.20 7.62 19.11
CA GLY A 422 54.16 6.17 18.87
C GLY A 422 55.54 5.62 18.46
N LEU A 423 56.17 6.24 17.46
CA LEU A 423 57.51 5.86 17.01
C LEU A 423 58.58 6.03 18.10
N ARG A 424 58.50 7.09 18.93
CA ARG A 424 59.41 7.28 20.06
C ARG A 424 59.25 6.20 21.12
N MET A 425 58.01 5.77 21.41
CA MET A 425 57.75 4.67 22.35
C MET A 425 58.30 3.33 21.84
N LEU A 426 58.35 3.13 20.51
CA LEU A 426 58.96 1.97 19.88
C LEU A 426 60.51 2.02 19.84
N GLY A 427 61.12 3.13 20.29
CA GLY A 427 62.57 3.28 20.39
C GLY A 427 63.25 3.99 19.21
N VAL A 428 62.49 4.65 18.32
CA VAL A 428 63.04 5.51 17.27
C VAL A 428 63.46 6.86 17.86
N VAL A 429 64.77 7.11 17.92
CA VAL A 429 65.35 8.33 18.51
C VAL A 429 65.74 9.36 17.45
N GLU A 430 66.14 8.92 16.25
CA GLU A 430 66.63 9.76 15.15
C GLU A 430 65.93 9.39 13.82
N ASP A 431 65.88 10.34 12.89
CA ASP A 431 65.43 10.15 11.50
C ASP A 431 63.98 9.67 11.30
N PHE A 432 63.01 10.36 11.92
CA PHE A 432 61.57 10.08 11.74
C PHE A 432 61.11 10.05 10.28
N ASN A 433 61.76 10.79 9.37
CA ASN A 433 61.45 10.78 7.95
C ASN A 433 61.68 9.41 7.27
N ALA A 434 62.60 8.59 7.78
CA ALA A 434 62.87 7.26 7.23
C ALA A 434 61.73 6.26 7.47
N PHE A 435 60.88 6.54 8.47
CA PHE A 435 59.75 5.71 8.87
C PHE A 435 58.40 6.25 8.33
N LYS A 436 58.45 7.22 7.42
CA LYS A 436 57.26 7.76 6.78
C LYS A 436 56.59 6.66 5.94
N ASP A 437 55.27 6.56 6.04
CA ASP A 437 54.41 5.57 5.36
C ASP A 437 54.38 4.16 5.99
N LEU A 438 54.94 3.98 7.19
CA LEU A 438 54.80 2.73 7.96
C LEU A 438 53.60 2.80 8.91
N ASP A 439 52.67 1.86 8.77
CA ASP A 439 51.45 1.73 9.55
C ASP A 439 51.52 0.61 10.60
N ARG A 440 52.25 -0.48 10.31
CA ARG A 440 52.44 -1.66 11.16
C ARG A 440 53.67 -1.56 12.06
N ILE A 441 53.53 -2.05 13.30
CA ILE A 441 54.61 -2.02 14.30
C ILE A 441 55.77 -2.95 13.89
N ASP A 442 55.46 -4.13 13.35
CA ASP A 442 56.46 -5.13 12.96
C ASP A 442 57.46 -4.62 11.91
N ASP A 443 56.96 -3.82 10.95
CA ASP A 443 57.78 -3.31 9.87
C ASP A 443 58.70 -2.17 10.33
N VAL A 444 58.23 -1.37 11.29
CA VAL A 444 59.06 -0.36 11.97
C VAL A 444 60.22 -1.04 12.72
N LEU A 445 59.96 -2.12 13.45
CA LEU A 445 61.01 -2.85 14.19
C LEU A 445 62.06 -3.45 13.25
N LYS A 446 61.64 -4.08 12.14
CA LYS A 446 62.57 -4.61 11.12
C LYS A 446 63.43 -3.52 10.51
N LEU A 447 62.84 -2.36 10.18
CA LEU A 447 63.59 -1.25 9.61
C LEU A 447 64.57 -0.65 10.62
N LEU A 448 64.16 -0.56 11.89
CA LEU A 448 65.00 -0.08 12.99
C LEU A 448 66.22 -0.99 13.19
N GLU A 449 66.03 -2.31 13.23
CA GLU A 449 67.12 -3.29 13.30
C GLU A 449 68.08 -3.16 12.11
N PHE A 450 67.54 -2.99 10.90
CA PHE A 450 68.34 -2.80 9.69
C PHE A 450 69.18 -1.51 9.75
N LEU A 451 68.59 -0.40 10.18
CA LEU A 451 69.29 0.88 10.32
C LEU A 451 70.35 0.83 11.43
N MET A 452 70.07 0.15 12.55
CA MET A 452 71.06 -0.06 13.61
C MET A 452 72.24 -0.91 13.10
N LYS A 453 71.97 -1.97 12.34
CA LYS A 453 73.02 -2.81 11.73
C LYS A 453 73.84 -2.01 10.73
N LYS A 454 73.20 -1.19 9.90
CA LYS A 454 73.89 -0.30 8.95
C LYS A 454 74.76 0.74 9.67
N LYS A 455 74.24 1.43 10.69
CA LYS A 455 75.02 2.38 11.50
C LYS A 455 76.24 1.70 12.15
N ARG A 456 76.08 0.48 12.69
CA ARG A 456 77.21 -0.30 13.24
C ARG A 456 78.26 -0.62 12.16
N ASN A 457 77.81 -1.07 10.99
CA ASN A 457 78.72 -1.37 9.88
C ASN A 457 79.42 -0.12 9.35
N ASP A 458 78.73 1.02 9.26
CA ASP A 458 79.31 2.30 8.81
C ASP A 458 80.35 2.83 9.81
N ILE A 459 80.08 2.69 11.13
CA ILE A 459 81.06 3.02 12.17
C ILE A 459 82.28 2.11 12.07
N GLN A 460 82.06 0.79 11.95
CA GLN A 460 83.14 -0.18 11.79
C GLN A 460 83.98 0.12 10.54
N TYR A 461 83.34 0.40 9.40
CA TYR A 461 84.04 0.75 8.17
C TYR A 461 84.85 2.05 8.29
N ARG A 462 84.32 3.08 8.98
CA ARG A 462 85.07 4.32 9.25
C ARG A 462 86.25 4.10 10.18
N ASP A 463 86.09 3.23 11.18
CA ASP A 463 87.14 2.93 12.15
C ASP A 463 88.26 2.08 11.54
N ASP A 464 87.91 1.13 10.67
CA ASP A 464 88.87 0.28 9.95
C ASP A 464 89.54 1.03 8.79
N GLY A 465 88.91 2.08 8.25
CA GLY A 465 89.44 2.86 7.13
C GLY A 465 90.52 3.88 7.49
N VAL A 466 90.87 4.06 8.77
CA VAL A 466 91.94 4.99 9.20
C VAL A 466 93.14 4.19 9.70
N GLU A 467 94.11 4.05 8.81
CA GLU A 467 95.40 3.43 9.06
C GLU A 467 96.40 4.49 9.57
N ILE A 468 97.12 4.18 10.65
CA ILE A 468 98.17 5.00 11.25
C ILE A 468 99.46 4.17 11.27
N GLU A 469 100.57 4.80 10.86
CA GLU A 469 101.90 4.22 10.95
C GLU A 469 102.54 4.56 12.30
N ASP A 470 103.14 3.56 12.95
CA ASP A 470 103.94 3.75 14.16
C ASP A 470 105.39 4.17 13.85
N SER A 471 106.16 4.55 14.87
CA SER A 471 107.58 4.97 14.76
C SER A 471 108.50 3.93 14.09
N GLU A 472 108.14 2.65 14.13
CA GLU A 472 108.82 1.54 13.43
C GLU A 472 108.30 1.30 12.00
N GLY A 473 107.30 2.06 11.54
CA GLY A 473 106.72 1.97 10.19
C GLY A 473 105.66 0.88 10.01
N ASN A 474 105.16 0.27 11.09
CA ASN A 474 104.08 -0.72 11.04
C ASN A 474 102.72 -0.02 10.90
N VAL A 475 101.93 -0.43 9.91
CA VAL A 475 100.58 0.10 9.64
C VAL A 475 99.54 -0.63 10.48
N MET A 476 98.75 0.11 11.26
CA MET A 476 97.67 -0.46 12.08
C MET A 476 96.46 0.47 12.15
N SER A 477 95.28 -0.07 12.50
CA SER A 477 94.09 0.77 12.64
C SER A 477 94.22 1.70 13.84
N LYS A 478 93.64 2.90 13.73
CA LYS A 478 93.71 3.94 14.78
C LYS A 478 93.31 3.44 16.17
N LYS A 479 92.31 2.57 16.27
CA LYS A 479 91.88 2.00 17.56
C LYS A 479 92.93 1.10 18.19
N VAL A 480 93.58 0.26 17.38
CA VAL A 480 94.64 -0.63 17.85
C VAL A 480 95.84 0.21 18.29
N TYR A 481 96.20 1.24 17.52
CA TYR A 481 97.21 2.21 17.91
C TYR A 481 96.88 2.90 19.25
N ASP A 482 95.67 3.45 19.41
CA ASP A 482 95.26 4.12 20.65
C ASP A 482 95.18 3.16 21.86
N GLN A 483 94.80 1.89 21.64
CA GLN A 483 94.78 0.86 22.68
C GLN A 483 96.19 0.47 23.11
N LEU A 484 97.09 0.21 22.16
CA LEU A 484 98.48 -0.12 22.43
C LEU A 484 99.21 1.07 23.10
N LYS A 485 98.90 2.30 22.69
CA LYS A 485 99.42 3.53 23.31
C LYS A 485 98.95 3.68 24.75
N LYS A 486 97.68 3.37 25.04
CA LYS A 486 97.15 3.34 26.42
C LYS A 486 97.76 2.23 27.27
N GLN A 487 98.15 1.12 26.65
CA GLN A 487 98.85 0.01 27.31
C GLN A 487 100.36 0.27 27.47
N GLY A 488 100.91 1.30 26.82
CA GLY A 488 102.34 1.65 26.85
C GLY A 488 103.22 0.72 26.00
N LEU A 489 102.66 0.11 24.96
CA LEU A 489 103.31 -0.89 24.10
C LEU A 489 103.75 -0.32 22.73
N LEU A 490 103.63 1.01 22.54
CA LEU A 490 104.07 1.78 21.36
C LEU A 490 105.05 2.87 21.78
#